data_AF-B9TH10-F1
#
_entry.id   AF-B9TH10-F1
#
_cell.length_a   1.000
_cell.length_b   1.000
_cell.length_c   1.000
_cell.angle_alpha   90.00
_cell.angle_beta   90.00
_cell.angle_gamma   90.00
#
_symmetry.space_group_name_H-M   'P 1'
#
loop_
_entity.id
_entity.type
_entity.pdbx_description
1 polymer ?
#
loop_
_entity_poly.entity_id
_entity_poly.type
_entity_poly.pdbx_seq_one_letter_code
_entity_poly.pdbx_strand_id
1 'polypeptide(L)'
;MAAIKAMVDRVSGGGSGGGGGALPAPSGLQVTGATTSSITLAWNGVSGAAGYDVYRGGAKVNSAPVSATTYTDSGLAAGTAYSYHVTALDANGAAGAASASVTAATSPSGYVCTTSTASNYAHVAAGRAVYSLGYALAKGSNQNMGLYNVFITTTLAQTSAGYYVIGNCP
;
A
#
# COMPACT_ATOMS: atom_id res chain seq x y z
N MET A 1 -8.45 55.80 27.44
CA MET A 1 -8.43 56.78 26.33
C MET A 1 -7.28 56.43 25.41
N ALA A 2 -7.60 56.07 24.16
CA ALA A 2 -6.75 56.10 22.95
C ALA A 2 -5.40 55.32 22.96
N ALA A 3 -5.02 54.55 21.95
CA ALA A 3 -5.64 54.22 20.68
C ALA A 3 -4.98 52.96 20.10
N ILE A 4 -5.82 52.20 19.42
CA ILE A 4 -5.56 51.04 18.59
C ILE A 4 -4.57 51.41 17.48
N LYS A 5 -3.41 50.75 17.39
CA LYS A 5 -2.49 50.90 16.25
C LYS A 5 -2.66 49.72 15.31
N ALA A 6 -3.42 49.98 14.24
CA ALA A 6 -3.56 49.10 13.09
C ALA A 6 -2.21 48.88 12.39
N MET A 7 -1.93 47.63 12.06
CA MET A 7 -1.25 47.30 10.81
C MET A 7 -2.02 46.13 10.18
N VAL A 8 -2.97 46.53 9.35
CA VAL A 8 -3.62 45.74 8.30
C VAL A 8 -2.58 45.59 7.18
N ASP A 9 -2.14 44.36 6.90
CA ASP A 9 -2.51 43.59 5.69
C ASP A 9 -1.40 42.66 5.14
N ARG A 10 -1.89 41.49 4.72
CA ARG A 10 -1.42 40.59 3.64
C ARG A 10 -0.16 39.74 3.87
N VAL A 11 -0.39 38.47 4.21
CA VAL A 11 -0.20 37.32 3.30
C VAL A 11 -0.98 36.13 3.88
N SER A 12 -2.25 36.01 3.46
CA SER A 12 -2.94 34.73 3.37
C SER A 12 -2.65 34.21 1.97
N GLY A 13 -1.59 33.42 1.81
CA GLY A 13 -1.27 32.75 0.55
C GLY A 13 -1.97 31.40 0.48
N GLY A 14 -2.79 31.06 -0.51
CA GLY A 14 -3.23 31.83 -1.66
C GLY A 14 -4.39 31.10 -2.35
N GLY A 15 -5.45 31.83 -2.66
CA GLY A 15 -6.41 31.43 -3.68
C GLY A 15 -6.01 31.99 -5.03
N SER A 16 -5.97 31.14 -6.06
CA SER A 16 -6.00 31.45 -7.51
C SER A 16 -6.18 30.12 -8.22
N GLY A 17 -7.12 29.84 -9.11
CA GLY A 17 -8.08 30.67 -9.85
C GLY A 17 -8.21 30.04 -11.26
N GLY A 18 -9.41 29.57 -11.64
CA GLY A 18 -9.70 29.11 -13.02
C GLY A 18 -11.01 28.31 -13.10
N GLY A 19 -12.03 28.89 -13.76
CA GLY A 19 -13.43 28.45 -13.69
C GLY A 19 -13.80 27.14 -14.38
N GLY A 20 -14.72 26.43 -13.73
CA GLY A 20 -15.40 25.18 -14.10
C GLY A 20 -15.71 24.45 -12.79
N GLY A 21 -16.98 24.28 -12.43
CA GLY A 21 -17.41 23.90 -11.07
C GLY A 21 -16.63 22.73 -10.46
N ALA A 22 -15.67 23.01 -9.57
CA ALA A 22 -14.91 21.99 -8.88
C ALA A 22 -15.85 21.18 -7.99
N LEU A 23 -15.94 19.87 -8.25
CA LEU A 23 -16.80 18.98 -7.48
C LEU A 23 -16.42 19.03 -5.98
N PRO A 24 -17.42 18.94 -5.09
CA PRO A 24 -17.15 18.89 -3.65
C PRO A 24 -16.43 17.60 -3.28
N ALA A 25 -15.76 17.62 -2.13
CA ALA A 25 -15.06 16.45 -1.61
C ALA A 25 -16.04 15.31 -1.30
N PRO A 26 -15.71 14.05 -1.66
CA PRO A 26 -16.43 12.89 -1.16
C PRO A 26 -16.46 12.88 0.38
N SER A 27 -17.64 12.62 0.95
CA SER A 27 -17.83 12.53 2.40
C SER A 27 -17.90 11.09 2.87
N GLY A 28 -17.76 10.85 4.18
CA GLY A 28 -17.97 9.52 4.76
C GLY A 28 -16.97 8.46 4.30
N LEU A 29 -15.76 8.87 3.85
CA LEU A 29 -14.69 7.93 3.56
C LEU A 29 -14.40 7.10 4.82
N GLN A 30 -14.46 5.79 4.66
CA GLN A 30 -14.26 4.83 5.75
C GLN A 30 -13.66 3.54 5.21
N VAL A 31 -13.09 2.76 6.13
CA VAL A 31 -12.52 1.44 5.84
C VAL A 31 -13.54 0.39 6.20
N THR A 32 -13.91 -0.45 5.25
CA THR A 32 -14.94 -1.48 5.41
C THR A 32 -14.37 -2.90 5.48
N GLY A 33 -13.09 -3.07 5.15
CA GLY A 33 -12.41 -4.35 5.25
C GLY A 33 -10.89 -4.21 5.20
N ALA A 34 -10.20 -5.11 5.87
CA ALA A 34 -8.75 -5.25 5.79
C ALA A 34 -8.39 -6.73 5.78
N THR A 35 -7.47 -7.11 4.90
CA THR A 35 -6.83 -8.43 4.89
C THR A 35 -5.33 -8.25 5.10
N THR A 36 -4.56 -9.34 5.01
CA THR A 36 -3.09 -9.27 5.02
C THR A 36 -2.49 -8.56 3.81
N SER A 37 -3.24 -8.36 2.73
CA SER A 37 -2.72 -7.80 1.47
C SER A 37 -3.67 -6.85 0.76
N SER A 38 -4.78 -6.47 1.40
CA SER A 38 -5.74 -5.54 0.82
C SER A 38 -6.48 -4.71 1.88
N ILE A 39 -6.92 -3.53 1.47
CA ILE A 39 -7.79 -2.64 2.25
C ILE A 39 -8.98 -2.26 1.36
N THR A 40 -10.19 -2.43 1.89
CA THR A 40 -11.44 -2.03 1.23
C THR A 40 -11.95 -0.72 1.82
N LEU A 41 -12.25 0.23 0.96
CA LEU A 41 -12.74 1.56 1.28
C LEU A 41 -14.17 1.73 0.77
N ALA A 42 -14.95 2.55 1.46
CA ALA A 42 -16.25 3.03 1.01
C ALA A 42 -16.40 4.52 1.32
N TRP A 43 -17.18 5.23 0.52
CA TRP A 43 -17.49 6.65 0.72
C TRP A 43 -18.90 6.97 0.22
N ASN A 44 -19.36 8.19 0.45
CA ASN A 44 -20.61 8.69 -0.08
C ASN A 44 -20.40 9.29 -1.47
N GLY A 45 -21.35 9.03 -2.38
CA GLY A 45 -21.30 9.57 -3.73
C GLY A 45 -21.40 11.10 -3.78
N VAL A 46 -20.77 11.69 -4.79
CA VAL A 46 -20.82 13.12 -5.10
C VAL A 46 -21.69 13.32 -6.35
N SER A 47 -22.70 14.20 -6.23
CA SER A 47 -23.55 14.55 -7.37
C SER A 47 -22.74 15.21 -8.48
N GLY A 48 -22.92 14.76 -9.72
CA GLY A 48 -22.16 15.25 -10.88
C GLY A 48 -20.79 14.61 -11.08
N ALA A 49 -20.38 13.66 -10.21
CA ALA A 49 -19.17 12.90 -10.41
C ALA A 49 -19.32 11.88 -11.54
N ALA A 50 -18.38 11.88 -12.48
CA ALA A 50 -18.23 10.84 -13.50
C ALA A 50 -17.43 9.63 -12.99
N GLY A 51 -16.69 9.80 -11.89
CA GLY A 51 -15.98 8.74 -11.18
C GLY A 51 -15.16 9.29 -10.02
N TYR A 52 -14.32 8.44 -9.45
CA TYR A 52 -13.46 8.77 -8.31
C TYR A 52 -12.03 8.30 -8.54
N ASP A 53 -11.08 9.12 -8.12
CA ASP A 53 -9.68 8.72 -7.98
C ASP A 53 -9.36 8.49 -6.50
N VAL A 54 -8.70 7.37 -6.23
CA VAL A 54 -8.30 6.92 -4.89
C VAL A 54 -6.80 7.05 -4.77
N TYR A 55 -6.35 7.66 -3.68
CA TYR A 55 -4.94 7.93 -3.45
C TYR A 55 -4.48 7.22 -2.19
N ARG A 56 -3.31 6.60 -2.24
CA ARG A 56 -2.59 6.00 -1.11
C ARG A 56 -1.27 6.72 -0.91
N GLY A 57 -1.06 7.30 0.27
CA GLY A 57 0.17 8.05 0.57
C GLY A 57 0.45 9.19 -0.42
N GLY A 58 -0.61 9.78 -1.00
CA GLY A 58 -0.51 10.85 -2.01
C GLY A 58 -0.40 10.39 -3.46
N ALA A 59 -0.18 9.11 -3.73
CA ALA A 59 -0.13 8.57 -5.09
C ALA A 59 -1.46 7.92 -5.47
N LYS A 60 -1.93 8.14 -6.71
CA LYS A 60 -3.12 7.46 -7.23
C LYS A 60 -2.88 5.95 -7.33
N VAL A 61 -3.84 5.15 -6.87
CA VAL A 61 -3.73 3.67 -6.89
C VAL A 61 -4.64 2.99 -7.90
N ASN A 62 -5.75 3.61 -8.30
CA ASN A 62 -6.62 3.08 -9.35
C ASN A 62 -6.10 3.48 -10.74
N SER A 63 -6.08 2.54 -11.67
CA SER A 63 -5.64 2.77 -13.06
C SER A 63 -6.64 3.58 -13.89
N ALA A 64 -7.93 3.43 -13.57
CA ALA A 64 -9.04 4.15 -14.20
C ALA A 64 -10.01 4.66 -13.12
N PRO A 65 -10.75 5.76 -13.38
CA PRO A 65 -11.75 6.28 -12.46
C PRO A 65 -12.72 5.20 -11.97
N VAL A 66 -12.93 5.14 -10.66
CA VAL A 66 -13.87 4.21 -10.04
C VAL A 66 -15.28 4.79 -10.20
N SER A 67 -16.20 4.06 -10.81
CA SER A 67 -17.60 4.50 -10.94
C SER A 67 -18.44 4.21 -9.69
N ALA A 68 -18.05 3.18 -8.93
CA ALA A 68 -18.66 2.83 -7.65
C ALA A 68 -18.16 3.74 -6.52
N THR A 69 -18.83 3.66 -5.37
CA THR A 69 -18.42 4.36 -4.14
C THR A 69 -17.66 3.44 -3.17
N THR A 70 -16.98 2.44 -3.74
CA THR A 70 -16.13 1.49 -3.01
C THR A 70 -14.92 1.13 -3.86
N TYR A 71 -13.80 0.88 -3.20
CA TYR A 71 -12.56 0.46 -3.85
C TYR A 71 -11.78 -0.48 -2.94
N THR A 72 -11.25 -1.56 -3.52
CA THR A 72 -10.32 -2.45 -2.83
C THR A 72 -8.92 -2.22 -3.36
N ASP A 73 -8.06 -1.66 -2.52
CA ASP A 73 -6.64 -1.58 -2.79
C ASP A 73 -5.97 -2.91 -2.44
N SER A 74 -5.19 -3.48 -3.35
CA SER A 74 -4.63 -4.83 -3.24
C SER A 74 -3.11 -4.84 -3.48
N GLY A 75 -2.45 -5.96 -3.16
CA GLY A 75 -0.99 -6.06 -3.25
C GLY A 75 -0.24 -5.27 -2.16
N LEU A 76 -0.91 -5.03 -1.04
CA LEU A 76 -0.35 -4.34 0.12
C LEU A 76 0.56 -5.27 0.93
N ALA A 77 1.52 -4.69 1.63
CA ALA A 77 2.32 -5.41 2.62
C ALA A 77 1.48 -5.65 3.87
N ALA A 78 1.65 -6.82 4.50
CA ALA A 78 0.95 -7.18 5.74
C ALA A 78 1.40 -6.33 6.93
N GLY A 79 0.51 -6.14 7.90
CA GLY A 79 0.78 -5.35 9.12
C GLY A 79 1.21 -3.90 8.87
N THR A 80 0.96 -3.36 7.68
CA THR A 80 1.46 -2.04 7.26
C THR A 80 0.32 -1.04 7.25
N ALA A 81 0.55 0.14 7.84
CA ALA A 81 -0.39 1.25 7.84
C ALA A 81 -0.31 2.05 6.54
N TYR A 82 -1.47 2.34 5.96
CA TYR A 82 -1.64 3.12 4.74
C TYR A 82 -2.66 4.23 4.98
N SER A 83 -2.40 5.41 4.41
CA SER A 83 -3.32 6.55 4.45
C SER A 83 -3.98 6.75 3.09
N TYR A 84 -5.29 6.96 3.09
CA TYR A 84 -6.12 7.07 1.91
C TYR A 84 -6.93 8.36 1.90
N HIS A 85 -7.09 8.94 0.70
CA HIS A 85 -8.11 9.94 0.42
C HIS A 85 -8.69 9.71 -0.97
N VAL A 86 -9.85 10.31 -1.23
CA VAL A 86 -10.59 10.16 -2.48
C VAL A 86 -10.97 11.52 -3.03
N THR A 87 -10.87 11.69 -4.34
CA THR A 87 -11.40 12.86 -5.06
C THR A 87 -12.50 12.41 -6.01
N ALA A 88 -13.51 13.27 -6.21
CA ALA A 88 -14.47 13.09 -7.29
C ALA A 88 -13.91 13.70 -8.58
N LEU A 89 -14.19 13.05 -9.72
CA LEU A 89 -13.82 13.52 -11.05
C LEU A 89 -15.06 14.02 -11.78
N ASP A 90 -14.95 15.15 -12.47
CA ASP A 90 -16.00 15.63 -13.38
C ASP A 90 -16.02 14.84 -14.71
N ALA A 91 -16.98 15.17 -15.59
CA ALA A 91 -17.11 14.52 -16.89
C ALA A 91 -15.89 14.70 -17.82
N ASN A 92 -15.04 15.68 -17.55
CA ASN A 92 -13.79 15.93 -18.29
C ASN A 92 -12.58 15.25 -17.64
N GLY A 93 -12.77 14.55 -16.51
CA GLY A 93 -11.71 13.91 -15.73
C GLY A 93 -10.95 14.86 -14.81
N ALA A 94 -11.45 16.08 -14.57
CA ALA A 94 -10.83 17.02 -13.65
C ALA A 94 -11.19 16.65 -12.20
N ALA A 95 -10.17 16.58 -11.33
CA ALA A 95 -10.36 16.26 -9.91
C ALA A 95 -10.86 17.46 -9.11
N GLY A 96 -11.90 17.22 -8.30
CA GLY A 96 -12.41 18.16 -7.31
C GLY A 96 -11.62 18.15 -6.00
N ALA A 97 -12.25 18.64 -4.93
CA ALA A 97 -11.64 18.66 -3.60
C ALA A 97 -11.40 17.23 -3.06
N ALA A 98 -10.32 17.05 -2.29
CA ALA A 98 -10.02 15.78 -1.62
C ALA A 98 -10.88 15.59 -0.36
N SER A 99 -11.27 14.34 -0.10
CA SER A 99 -11.89 13.94 1.16
C SER A 99 -10.95 14.15 2.34
N ALA A 100 -11.50 14.09 3.56
CA ALA A 100 -10.68 13.82 4.74
C ALA A 100 -9.96 12.48 4.56
N SER A 101 -8.72 12.40 5.03
CA SER A 101 -7.94 11.16 4.95
C SER A 101 -8.35 10.17 6.02
N VAL A 102 -8.31 8.88 5.68
CA VAL A 102 -8.41 7.78 6.64
C VAL A 102 -7.12 6.98 6.66
N THR A 103 -6.78 6.40 7.81
CA THR A 103 -5.63 5.50 7.94
C THR A 103 -6.13 4.12 8.31
N ALA A 104 -5.64 3.10 7.61
CA ALA A 104 -5.91 1.70 7.92
C ALA A 104 -4.64 0.87 7.79
N ALA A 105 -4.55 -0.15 8.62
CA ALA A 105 -3.49 -1.15 8.53
C ALA A 105 -4.04 -2.45 7.95
N THR A 106 -3.27 -3.08 7.08
CA THR A 106 -3.49 -4.49 6.72
C THR A 106 -3.35 -5.35 7.96
N SER A 107 -4.07 -6.47 8.01
CA SER A 107 -3.89 -7.44 9.08
C SER A 107 -2.44 -7.94 9.08
N PRO A 108 -1.85 -8.21 10.26
CA PRO A 108 -0.56 -8.89 10.32
C PRO A 108 -0.64 -10.22 9.59
N SER A 109 0.43 -10.63 8.93
CA SER A 109 0.54 -12.03 8.55
C SER A 109 0.53 -12.84 9.83
N GLY A 110 -0.36 -13.84 9.96
CA GLY A 110 -0.26 -14.84 11.05
C GLY A 110 1.02 -15.68 10.98
N TYR A 111 1.90 -15.34 10.04
CA TYR A 111 3.20 -15.92 9.82
C TYR A 111 4.24 -15.21 10.69
N VAL A 112 4.80 -15.93 11.67
CA VAL A 112 5.96 -15.46 12.43
C VAL A 112 7.20 -15.81 11.63
N CYS A 113 8.07 -14.84 11.38
CA CYS A 113 9.32 -15.11 10.68
C CYS A 113 10.12 -16.17 11.45
N THR A 114 10.58 -17.20 10.75
CA THR A 114 11.39 -18.28 11.32
C THR A 114 12.67 -18.44 10.53
N THR A 115 13.78 -18.70 11.21
CA THR A 115 15.06 -19.00 10.57
C THR A 115 15.35 -20.49 10.65
N SER A 116 16.07 -20.99 9.64
CA SER A 116 16.57 -22.36 9.62
C SER A 116 17.93 -22.37 8.96
N THR A 117 18.94 -22.88 9.66
CA THR A 117 20.27 -23.12 9.10
C THR A 117 20.42 -24.60 8.85
N ALA A 118 20.64 -24.97 7.59
CA ALA A 118 20.88 -26.36 7.20
C ALA A 118 21.76 -26.41 5.94
N SER A 119 22.17 -27.61 5.53
CA SER A 119 22.83 -27.80 4.24
C SER A 119 21.89 -27.47 3.08
N ASN A 120 22.44 -27.04 1.94
CA ASN A 120 21.66 -26.76 0.73
C ASN A 120 20.79 -27.96 0.32
N TYR A 121 21.34 -29.18 0.43
CA TYR A 121 20.58 -30.41 0.26
C TYR A 121 19.36 -30.50 1.20
N ALA A 122 19.57 -30.30 2.50
CA ALA A 122 18.51 -30.38 3.50
C ALA A 122 17.44 -29.29 3.34
N HIS A 123 17.80 -28.11 2.81
CA HIS A 123 16.83 -27.07 2.47
C HIS A 123 15.90 -27.49 1.33
N VAL A 124 16.44 -28.08 0.26
CA VAL A 124 15.62 -28.58 -0.85
C VAL A 124 14.75 -29.74 -0.39
N ALA A 125 15.31 -30.70 0.36
CA ALA A 125 14.57 -31.84 0.89
C ALA A 125 13.41 -31.43 1.81
N ALA A 126 13.59 -30.36 2.60
CA ALA A 126 12.56 -29.82 3.47
C ALA A 126 11.61 -28.82 2.78
N GLY A 127 11.72 -28.64 1.45
CA GLY A 127 10.87 -27.75 0.68
C GLY A 127 11.09 -26.25 0.93
N ARG A 128 12.21 -25.88 1.56
CA ARG A 128 12.63 -24.47 1.80
C ARG A 128 13.41 -23.89 0.62
N ALA A 129 13.93 -24.74 -0.26
CA ALA A 129 14.66 -24.37 -1.47
C ALA A 129 14.22 -25.24 -2.65
N VAL A 130 14.55 -24.83 -3.88
CA VAL A 130 14.34 -25.59 -5.12
C VAL A 130 15.69 -25.93 -5.74
N TYR A 131 15.79 -27.12 -6.31
CA TYR A 131 16.96 -27.55 -7.07
C TYR A 131 16.83 -27.10 -8.53
N SER A 132 17.85 -26.44 -9.07
CA SER A 132 17.89 -26.02 -10.47
C SER A 132 19.33 -26.00 -11.00
N LEU A 133 19.59 -26.71 -12.09
CA LEU A 133 20.88 -26.72 -12.80
C LEU A 133 22.11 -26.96 -11.89
N GLY A 134 21.98 -27.81 -10.86
CA GLY A 134 23.08 -28.08 -9.92
C GLY A 134 23.15 -27.13 -8.71
N TYR A 135 22.32 -26.09 -8.67
CA TYR A 135 22.24 -25.12 -7.58
C TYR A 135 21.00 -25.33 -6.71
N ALA A 136 21.08 -24.88 -5.46
CA ALA A 136 19.93 -24.70 -4.59
C ALA A 136 19.52 -23.22 -4.62
N LEU A 137 18.23 -22.94 -4.87
CA LEU A 137 17.66 -21.59 -4.86
C LEU A 137 16.64 -21.49 -3.74
N ALA A 138 16.67 -20.44 -2.93
CA ALA A 138 15.69 -20.24 -1.87
C ALA A 138 14.27 -20.15 -2.48
N LYS A 139 13.31 -20.92 -1.94
CA LYS A 139 11.96 -21.00 -2.51
C LYS A 139 11.25 -19.66 -2.34
N GLY A 140 10.66 -19.15 -3.41
CA GLY A 140 9.98 -17.85 -3.42
C GLY A 140 10.90 -16.72 -3.89
N SER A 141 12.03 -16.47 -3.22
CA SER A 141 12.95 -15.38 -3.58
C SER A 141 13.90 -15.70 -4.74
N ASN A 142 14.11 -16.99 -5.04
CA ASN A 142 15.08 -17.49 -6.02
C ASN A 142 16.53 -17.07 -5.76
N GLN A 143 16.87 -16.65 -4.54
CA GLN A 143 18.25 -16.32 -4.19
C GLN A 143 19.13 -17.57 -4.27
N ASN A 144 20.25 -17.45 -4.99
CA ASN A 144 21.18 -18.55 -5.18
C ASN A 144 21.91 -18.86 -3.86
N MET A 145 21.72 -20.06 -3.34
CA MET A 145 22.36 -20.56 -2.12
C MET A 145 23.70 -21.26 -2.44
N GLY A 146 24.06 -21.34 -3.72
CA GLY A 146 25.23 -22.06 -4.21
C GLY A 146 24.90 -23.50 -4.61
N LEU A 147 25.94 -24.32 -4.73
CA LEU A 147 25.81 -25.69 -5.22
C LEU A 147 24.88 -26.53 -4.33
N TYR A 148 24.11 -27.40 -4.96
CA TYR A 148 23.29 -28.41 -4.28
C TYR A 148 24.19 -29.49 -3.69
N ASN A 149 24.54 -29.35 -2.41
CA ASN A 149 25.38 -30.30 -1.71
C ASN A 149 25.13 -30.26 -0.19
N VAL A 150 25.77 -31.18 0.53
CA VAL A 150 25.65 -31.34 1.99
C VAL A 150 26.69 -30.52 2.78
N PHE A 151 27.71 -29.95 2.12
CA PHE A 151 28.83 -29.26 2.76
C PHE A 151 28.61 -27.75 2.91
N ILE A 152 27.81 -27.14 2.03
CA ILE A 152 27.43 -25.74 2.10
C ILE A 152 26.17 -25.59 2.93
N THR A 153 26.28 -24.88 4.04
CA THR A 153 25.15 -24.50 4.89
C THR A 153 24.74 -23.07 4.63
N THR A 154 23.43 -22.85 4.51
CA THR A 154 22.84 -21.53 4.32
C THR A 154 21.80 -21.32 5.40
N THR A 155 21.67 -20.10 5.93
CA THR A 155 20.53 -19.74 6.76
C THR A 155 19.44 -19.18 5.88
N LEU A 156 18.23 -19.72 5.97
CA LEU A 156 17.04 -19.15 5.33
C LEU A 156 16.09 -18.59 6.39
N ALA A 157 15.63 -17.37 6.18
CA ALA A 157 14.51 -16.79 6.88
C ALA A 157 13.24 -16.99 6.05
N GLN A 158 12.24 -17.63 6.63
CA GLN A 158 10.92 -17.68 6.03
C GLN A 158 10.18 -16.42 6.47
N THR A 159 9.80 -15.54 5.53
CA THR A 159 9.19 -14.24 5.84
C THR A 159 7.68 -14.22 5.59
N SER A 160 7.17 -15.19 4.84
CA SER A 160 5.75 -15.50 4.71
C SER A 160 5.57 -16.99 4.38
N ALA A 161 4.34 -17.48 4.33
CA ALA A 161 4.08 -18.89 4.03
C ALA A 161 4.71 -19.30 2.68
N GLY A 162 5.70 -20.18 2.71
CA GLY A 162 6.40 -20.68 1.53
C GLY A 162 7.40 -19.73 0.86
N TYR A 163 7.66 -18.54 1.43
CA TYR A 163 8.63 -17.57 0.90
C TYR A 163 9.85 -17.47 1.80
N TYR A 164 11.02 -17.81 1.26
CA TYR A 164 12.29 -17.88 1.96
C TYR A 164 13.31 -16.92 1.34
N VAL A 165 14.06 -16.24 2.20
CA VAL A 165 15.21 -15.39 1.83
C VAL A 165 16.47 -15.88 2.53
N ILE A 166 17.63 -15.68 1.91
CA ILE A 166 18.92 -15.96 2.55
C ILE A 166 19.14 -14.94 3.68
N GLY A 167 19.45 -15.44 4.87
CA GLY A 167 19.75 -14.63 6.06
C GLY A 167 18.83 -14.94 7.23
N ASN A 168 18.80 -13.99 8.18
CA ASN A 168 17.98 -14.06 9.38
C ASN A 168 16.67 -13.29 9.21
N CYS A 169 15.73 -13.54 10.12
CA CYS A 169 14.55 -12.68 10.24
C CYS A 169 14.96 -11.24 10.58
N PRO A 170 14.25 -10.23 10.04
CA PRO A 170 14.47 -8.83 10.39
C PRO A 170 14.18 -8.53 11.86
#